data_AF-A0A1I3CNQ7-F1
#
_entry.id   AF-A0A1I3CNQ7-F1
#
_cell.length_a   1.000
_cell.length_b   1.000
_cell.length_c   1.000
_cell.angle_alpha   90.00
_cell.angle_beta   90.00
_cell.angle_gamma   90.00
#
_symmetry.space_group_name_H-M   'P 1'
#
loop_
_entity.id
_entity.type
_entity.pdbx_description
1 polymer ?
#
loop_
_entity_poly.entity_id
_entity_poly.type
_entity_poly.pdbx_seq_one_letter_code
_entity_poly.pdbx_strand_id
1 'polypeptide(L)'
;MQTTDRGLLALIRHEGVVPGPYLDVRDVWTFGIGHTAAAGPPDPARMPRGMPADTQAGISEAFRLFRTDLATYEAEVLRAVKVPLEPHEFDALVSFHYNTGGIAKAALTRHLNAGNRAAAAAAFMGWLKPAAIRSRREAERDLFAKGIYPTGTVPVWAVDRNGRVDFSRPIRRLTEAEALALLRPSGTPMPPPTHPATAPSWWQRLASLFTGKETT
;
A
#
# COMPACT_ATOMS: atom_id res chain seq x y z
N MET A 1 -9.71 2.09 -0.36
CA MET A 1 -8.46 1.33 -0.49
C MET A 1 -8.78 -0.09 -0.11
N GLN A 2 -8.41 -1.05 -0.97
CA GLN A 2 -8.60 -2.48 -0.75
C GLN A 2 -7.32 -3.13 -0.21
N THR A 3 -6.16 -2.55 -0.53
CA THR A 3 -4.85 -2.94 0.01
C THR A 3 -4.88 -2.82 1.53
N THR A 4 -4.37 -3.82 2.25
CA THR A 4 -4.38 -3.81 3.72
C THR A 4 -3.41 -2.78 4.27
N ASP A 5 -3.59 -2.37 5.54
CA ASP A 5 -2.65 -1.44 6.21
C ASP A 5 -1.21 -1.95 6.20
N ARG A 6 -1.01 -3.27 6.34
CA ARG A 6 0.33 -3.89 6.27
C ARG A 6 0.87 -3.87 4.84
N GLY A 7 0.01 -4.04 3.84
CA GLY A 7 0.35 -3.94 2.42
C GLY A 7 0.74 -2.51 2.02
N LEU A 8 -0.03 -1.51 2.47
CA LEU A 8 0.28 -0.10 2.27
C LEU A 8 1.64 0.25 2.87
N LEU A 9 1.90 -0.16 4.11
CA LEU A 9 3.20 0.06 4.77
C LEU A 9 4.34 -0.65 4.02
N ALA A 10 4.14 -1.89 3.56
CA ALA A 10 5.12 -2.64 2.79
C ALA A 10 5.49 -1.92 1.49
N LEU A 11 4.49 -1.46 0.74
CA LEU A 11 4.67 -0.72 -0.51
C LEU A 11 5.41 0.60 -0.26
N ILE A 12 4.94 1.40 0.70
CA ILE A 12 5.53 2.72 0.99
C ILE A 12 6.97 2.58 1.49
N ARG A 13 7.33 1.50 2.20
CA ARG A 13 8.74 1.22 2.57
C ARG A 13 9.64 1.00 1.37
N HIS A 14 9.13 0.37 0.31
CA HIS A 14 9.89 0.16 -0.92
C HIS A 14 10.09 1.44 -1.72
N GLU A 15 9.08 2.32 -1.75
CA GLU A 15 9.16 3.60 -2.48
C GLU A 15 9.93 4.67 -1.68
N GLY A 16 9.73 4.72 -0.36
CA GLY A 16 10.12 5.88 0.45
C GLY A 16 9.22 7.09 0.20
N VAL A 17 9.52 8.19 0.90
CA VAL A 17 8.81 9.47 0.76
C VAL A 17 9.80 10.56 0.37
N VAL A 18 9.56 11.26 -0.73
CA VAL A 18 10.33 12.44 -1.12
C VAL A 18 9.40 13.67 -1.12
N PRO A 19 9.52 14.60 -0.14
CA PRO A 19 8.59 15.73 0.01
C PRO A 19 8.63 16.79 -1.10
N GLY A 20 9.54 16.67 -2.07
CA GLY A 20 9.66 17.55 -3.24
C GLY A 20 9.86 16.73 -4.53
N PRO A 21 9.75 17.36 -5.72
CA PRO A 21 9.88 16.65 -6.98
C PRO A 21 11.34 16.23 -7.24
N TYR A 22 11.53 15.00 -7.71
CA TYR A 22 12.83 14.38 -7.96
C TYR A 22 12.85 13.65 -9.30
N LEU A 23 14.05 13.31 -9.81
CA LEU A 23 14.22 12.43 -10.96
C LEU A 23 14.41 11.00 -10.48
N ASP A 24 13.62 10.07 -11.03
CA ASP A 24 13.81 8.64 -10.79
C ASP A 24 15.03 8.09 -11.54
N VAL A 25 15.30 6.79 -11.40
CA VAL A 25 16.42 6.11 -12.08
C VAL A 25 16.30 6.06 -13.61
N ARG A 26 15.20 6.55 -14.18
CA ARG A 26 14.92 6.67 -15.62
C ARG A 26 14.79 8.14 -16.05
N ASP A 27 15.25 9.08 -15.23
CA ASP A 27 15.16 10.52 -15.45
C ASP A 27 13.71 11.04 -15.63
N VAL A 28 12.74 10.38 -14.99
CA VAL A 28 11.34 10.81 -14.97
C VAL A 28 11.07 11.64 -13.72
N TRP A 29 10.49 12.83 -13.92
CA TRP A 29 10.04 13.68 -12.81
C TRP A 29 8.95 12.99 -12.00
N THR A 30 9.24 12.78 -10.73
CA THR A 30 8.45 12.02 -9.76
C THR A 30 8.28 12.86 -8.49
N PHE A 31 7.19 12.65 -7.75
CA PHE A 31 6.94 13.33 -6.48
C PHE A 31 6.44 12.36 -5.41
N GLY A 32 6.78 12.63 -4.15
CA GLY A 32 6.17 11.95 -3.02
C GLY A 32 6.53 10.48 -2.96
N ILE A 33 5.51 9.62 -3.07
CA ILE A 33 5.62 8.16 -3.03
C ILE A 33 5.43 7.64 -4.46
N GLY A 34 6.37 7.94 -5.37
CA GLY A 34 6.33 7.43 -6.74
C GLY A 34 5.28 8.03 -7.68
N HIS A 35 4.67 9.19 -7.35
CA HIS A 35 3.69 9.85 -8.22
C HIS A 35 4.38 10.44 -9.47
N THR A 36 3.83 10.20 -10.65
CA THR A 36 4.32 10.76 -11.93
C THR A 36 3.17 11.39 -12.71
N ALA A 37 3.47 12.21 -13.72
CA ALA A 37 2.43 12.81 -14.58
C ALA A 37 1.53 11.78 -15.28
N ALA A 38 2.01 10.54 -15.46
CA ALA A 38 1.20 9.45 -16.02
C ALA A 38 0.06 9.01 -15.08
N ALA A 39 0.18 9.26 -13.77
CA ALA A 39 -0.88 9.00 -12.79
C ALA A 39 -1.93 10.13 -12.75
N GLY A 40 -1.73 11.21 -13.51
CA GLY A 40 -2.60 12.38 -13.54
C GLY A 40 -1.97 13.61 -12.88
N PRO A 41 -2.74 14.70 -12.69
CA PRO A 41 -2.25 15.91 -12.06
C PRO A 41 -2.00 15.71 -10.54
N PRO A 42 -1.05 16.45 -9.95
CA PRO A 42 -0.20 17.47 -10.57
C PRO A 42 0.98 16.88 -11.35
N ASP A 43 1.45 17.59 -12.39
CA ASP A 43 2.67 17.21 -13.11
C ASP A 43 3.93 17.54 -12.27
N PRO A 44 4.73 16.53 -11.82
CA PRO A 44 5.93 16.79 -11.02
C PRO A 44 6.98 17.63 -11.73
N ALA A 45 6.97 17.68 -13.07
CA ALA A 45 7.86 18.55 -13.83
C ALA A 45 7.52 20.05 -13.68
N ARG A 46 6.32 20.38 -13.19
CA ARG A 46 5.85 21.77 -12.99
C ARG A 46 5.83 22.20 -11.53
N MET A 47 6.18 21.30 -10.61
CA MET A 47 6.23 21.60 -9.18
C MET A 47 7.46 22.43 -8.80
N PRO A 48 7.39 23.27 -7.74
CA PRO A 48 8.55 23.97 -7.21
C PRO A 48 9.70 23.00 -6.88
N ARG A 49 10.93 23.35 -7.31
CA ARG A 49 12.10 22.46 -7.18
C ARG A 49 12.74 22.50 -5.80
N GLY A 50 13.35 21.37 -5.41
CA GLY A 50 14.04 21.20 -4.15
C GLY A 50 13.10 20.90 -2.98
N MET A 51 13.68 20.86 -1.79
CA MET A 51 12.91 20.66 -0.56
C MET A 51 11.86 21.77 -0.37
N PRO A 52 10.61 21.42 -0.03
CA PRO A 52 9.60 22.42 0.33
C PRO A 52 9.98 23.13 1.63
N ALA A 53 9.60 24.40 1.76
CA ALA A 53 9.79 25.18 2.98
C ALA A 53 9.08 24.54 4.18
N ASP A 54 7.87 24.02 3.96
CA ASP A 54 7.17 23.17 4.92
C ASP A 54 7.30 21.70 4.51
N THR A 55 8.23 21.00 5.16
CA THR A 55 8.48 19.58 4.93
C THR A 55 7.29 18.70 5.35
N GLN A 56 6.56 19.07 6.40
CA GLN A 56 5.42 18.28 6.87
C GLN A 56 4.24 18.39 5.91
N ALA A 57 3.99 19.58 5.34
CA ALA A 57 3.02 19.76 4.27
C ALA A 57 3.38 18.93 3.03
N GLY A 58 4.65 18.94 2.61
CA GLY A 58 5.14 18.10 1.50
C GLY A 58 4.95 16.60 1.73
N ILE A 59 5.23 16.11 2.94
CA ILE A 59 4.94 14.72 3.34
C ILE A 59 3.43 14.44 3.25
N SER A 60 2.59 15.32 3.78
CA SER A 60 1.14 15.13 3.80
C SER A 60 0.56 15.08 2.38
N GLU A 61 1.07 15.91 1.48
CA GLU A 61 0.69 15.92 0.07
C GLU A 61 1.15 14.65 -0.66
N ALA A 62 2.36 14.15 -0.37
CA ALA A 62 2.86 12.89 -0.90
C ALA A 62 1.92 11.72 -0.54
N PHE A 63 1.47 11.64 0.71
CA PHE A 63 0.51 10.63 1.15
C PHE A 63 -0.88 10.82 0.54
N ARG A 64 -1.31 12.07 0.30
CA ARG A 64 -2.58 12.36 -0.37
C ARG A 64 -2.58 11.83 -1.80
N LEU A 65 -1.54 12.16 -2.58
CA LEU A 65 -1.40 11.71 -3.97
C LEU A 65 -1.25 10.19 -4.05
N PHE A 66 -0.45 9.60 -3.17
CA PHE A 66 -0.30 8.14 -3.09
C PHE A 66 -1.65 7.42 -2.99
N ARG A 67 -2.57 7.90 -2.14
CA ARG A 67 -3.91 7.30 -2.01
C ARG A 67 -4.74 7.44 -3.28
N THR A 68 -4.64 8.58 -3.95
CA THR A 68 -5.33 8.82 -5.22
C THR A 68 -4.81 7.87 -6.31
N ASP A 69 -3.50 7.77 -6.45
CA ASP A 69 -2.86 6.93 -7.46
C ASP A 69 -3.14 5.45 -7.23
N LEU A 70 -3.07 5.00 -5.97
CA LEU A 70 -3.22 3.60 -5.59
C LEU A 70 -4.56 3.00 -6.05
N ALA A 71 -5.63 3.79 -6.08
CA ALA A 71 -6.95 3.32 -6.53
C ALA A 71 -6.92 2.78 -7.97
N THR A 72 -6.12 3.38 -8.84
CA THR A 72 -5.93 2.90 -10.22
C THR A 72 -5.22 1.56 -10.23
N TYR A 73 -4.10 1.43 -9.50
CA TYR A 73 -3.35 0.17 -9.43
C TYR A 73 -4.18 -0.97 -8.82
N GLU A 74 -4.96 -0.71 -7.76
CA GLU A 74 -5.89 -1.67 -7.17
C GLU A 74 -6.90 -2.16 -8.22
N ALA A 75 -7.53 -1.24 -8.95
CA ALA A 75 -8.49 -1.58 -9.99
C ALA A 75 -7.87 -2.39 -11.13
N GLU A 76 -6.63 -2.08 -11.54
CA GLU A 76 -5.93 -2.81 -12.58
C GLU A 76 -5.53 -4.23 -12.16
N VAL A 77 -5.15 -4.44 -10.89
CA VAL A 77 -4.92 -5.78 -10.34
C VAL A 77 -6.21 -6.60 -10.36
N LEU A 78 -7.31 -6.04 -9.85
CA LEU A 78 -8.62 -6.73 -9.83
C LEU A 78 -9.14 -7.03 -11.24
N ARG A 79 -8.84 -6.16 -12.20
CA ARG A 79 -9.17 -6.40 -13.61
C ARG A 79 -8.32 -7.50 -14.21
N ALA A 80 -7.04 -7.60 -13.86
CA ALA A 80 -6.10 -8.55 -14.44
C ALA A 80 -6.24 -9.96 -13.85
N VAL A 81 -6.52 -10.08 -12.55
CA VAL A 81 -6.62 -11.36 -11.84
C VAL A 81 -8.07 -11.87 -11.86
N LYS A 82 -8.24 -13.16 -12.21
CA LYS A 82 -9.55 -13.80 -12.44
C LYS A 82 -9.89 -14.87 -11.40
N VAL A 83 -8.96 -15.16 -10.50
CA VAL A 83 -9.13 -16.13 -9.41
C VAL A 83 -9.26 -15.39 -8.07
N PRO A 84 -9.91 -15.99 -7.06
CA PRO A 84 -9.92 -15.42 -5.70
C PRO A 84 -8.50 -15.23 -5.19
N LEU A 85 -8.29 -14.13 -4.44
CA LEU A 85 -7.02 -13.78 -3.82
C LEU A 85 -7.16 -13.71 -2.31
N GLU A 86 -6.15 -14.20 -1.61
CA GLU A 86 -5.95 -13.85 -0.21
C GLU A 86 -5.48 -12.39 -0.08
N PRO A 87 -5.74 -11.70 1.05
CA PRO A 87 -5.35 -10.30 1.21
C PRO A 87 -3.86 -10.04 0.96
N HIS A 88 -2.97 -10.94 1.42
CA HIS A 88 -1.53 -10.80 1.21
C HIS A 88 -1.10 -11.05 -0.25
N GLU A 89 -1.84 -11.87 -1.00
CA GLU A 89 -1.61 -12.06 -2.43
C GLU A 89 -1.96 -10.77 -3.17
N PHE A 90 -3.11 -10.17 -2.86
CA PHE A 90 -3.53 -8.89 -3.44
C PHE A 90 -2.52 -7.77 -3.14
N ASP A 91 -2.10 -7.61 -1.89
CA ASP A 91 -1.13 -6.59 -1.48
C ASP A 91 0.20 -6.72 -2.24
N ALA A 92 0.71 -7.93 -2.42
CA ALA A 92 1.93 -8.17 -3.19
C ALA A 92 1.77 -7.80 -4.67
N LEU A 93 0.62 -8.11 -5.27
CA LEU A 93 0.34 -7.79 -6.67
C LEU A 93 0.18 -6.29 -6.90
N VAL A 94 -0.43 -5.58 -5.95
CA VAL A 94 -0.51 -4.11 -5.99
C VAL A 94 0.88 -3.50 -5.88
N SER A 95 1.73 -3.94 -4.93
CA SER A 95 3.12 -3.47 -4.84
C SER A 95 3.92 -3.74 -6.11
N PHE A 96 3.73 -4.92 -6.73
CA PHE A 96 4.39 -5.29 -7.97
C PHE A 96 3.94 -4.39 -9.11
N HIS A 97 2.64 -4.16 -9.20
CA HIS A 97 2.07 -3.35 -10.24
C HIS A 97 2.48 -1.88 -10.12
N TYR A 98 2.48 -1.35 -8.90
CA TYR A 98 2.91 0.01 -8.59
C TYR A 98 4.33 0.28 -9.11
N ASN A 99 5.24 -0.69 -8.92
CA ASN A 99 6.61 -0.57 -9.41
C ASN A 99 6.76 -0.70 -10.93
N THR A 100 6.00 -1.61 -11.54
CA THR A 100 6.31 -2.11 -12.89
C THR A 100 5.34 -1.66 -13.97
N GLY A 101 4.11 -1.25 -13.60
CA GLY A 101 3.00 -1.10 -14.53
C GLY A 101 2.64 -2.42 -15.25
N GLY A 102 3.15 -3.56 -14.78
CA GLY A 102 3.25 -4.80 -15.58
C GLY A 102 2.16 -5.84 -15.34
N ILE A 103 1.18 -5.58 -14.48
CA ILE A 103 0.28 -6.64 -13.98
C ILE A 103 -0.45 -7.38 -15.10
N ALA A 104 -0.92 -6.69 -16.13
CA ALA A 104 -1.70 -7.31 -17.20
C ALA A 104 -0.87 -8.22 -18.13
N LYS A 105 0.45 -7.97 -18.24
CA LYS A 105 1.35 -8.68 -19.18
C LYS A 105 2.32 -9.66 -18.51
N ALA A 106 2.41 -9.64 -17.19
CA ALA A 106 3.36 -10.45 -16.46
C ALA A 106 3.02 -11.94 -16.53
N ALA A 107 4.05 -12.79 -16.66
CA ALA A 107 3.90 -14.23 -16.58
C ALA A 107 3.27 -14.67 -15.24
N LEU A 108 3.52 -13.93 -14.15
CA LEU A 108 2.93 -14.20 -12.84
C LEU A 108 1.39 -14.19 -12.89
N THR A 109 0.79 -13.21 -13.58
CA THR A 109 -0.67 -13.09 -13.71
C THR A 109 -1.25 -14.22 -14.52
N ARG A 110 -0.55 -14.63 -15.60
CA ARG A 110 -0.95 -15.80 -16.39
C ARG A 110 -0.92 -17.08 -15.56
N HIS A 111 0.15 -17.31 -14.79
CA HIS A 111 0.25 -18.48 -13.91
C HIS A 111 -0.82 -18.48 -12.82
N LEU A 112 -1.06 -17.32 -12.21
CA LEU A 112 -2.06 -17.14 -11.16
C LEU A 112 -3.48 -17.43 -11.69
N ASN A 113 -3.84 -16.88 -12.84
CA ASN A 113 -5.15 -17.12 -13.46
C ASN A 113 -5.34 -18.57 -13.92
N ALA A 114 -4.24 -19.31 -14.16
CA ALA A 114 -4.27 -20.75 -14.39
C ALA A 114 -4.30 -21.58 -13.10
N GLY A 115 -4.47 -20.95 -11.93
CA GLY A 115 -4.48 -21.60 -10.61
C GLY A 115 -3.11 -22.00 -10.07
N ASN A 116 -2.02 -21.67 -10.77
CA ASN A 116 -0.66 -22.06 -10.37
C ASN A 116 0.03 -20.95 -9.56
N ARG A 117 -0.30 -20.88 -8.27
CA ARG A 117 0.27 -19.92 -7.31
C ARG A 117 1.78 -20.07 -7.13
N ALA A 118 2.30 -21.30 -7.13
CA ALA A 118 3.74 -21.55 -7.00
C ALA A 118 4.53 -20.96 -8.19
N ALA A 119 4.05 -21.18 -9.42
CA ALA A 119 4.66 -20.57 -10.61
C ALA A 119 4.45 -19.05 -10.65
N ALA A 120 3.31 -18.55 -10.16
CA ALA A 120 3.07 -17.11 -10.02
C ALA A 120 4.10 -16.46 -9.08
N ALA A 121 4.34 -17.05 -7.91
CA ALA A 121 5.35 -16.61 -6.97
C ALA A 121 6.76 -16.60 -7.60
N ALA A 122 7.16 -17.69 -8.26
CA ALA A 122 8.46 -17.76 -8.92
C ALA A 122 8.64 -16.68 -10.01
N ALA A 123 7.56 -16.33 -10.71
CA ALA A 123 7.58 -15.36 -11.81
C ALA A 123 7.81 -13.90 -11.37
N PHE A 124 7.69 -13.55 -10.07
CA PHE A 124 8.15 -12.26 -9.56
C PHE A 124 9.65 -12.04 -9.86
N MET A 125 10.46 -13.10 -9.82
CA MET A 125 11.90 -13.06 -10.07
C MET A 125 12.26 -12.90 -11.56
N GLY A 126 11.27 -12.87 -12.46
CA GLY A 126 11.47 -12.49 -13.86
C GLY A 126 11.64 -10.97 -14.06
N TRP A 127 11.34 -10.16 -13.05
CA TRP A 127 11.33 -8.70 -13.11
C TRP A 127 12.44 -8.11 -12.25
N LEU A 128 13.71 -8.29 -12.63
CA LEU A 128 14.88 -7.92 -11.80
C LEU A 128 15.72 -6.75 -12.35
N LYS A 129 15.19 -5.97 -13.29
CA LYS A 129 15.90 -4.84 -13.88
C LYS A 129 15.29 -3.52 -13.37
N PRO A 130 16.09 -2.61 -12.81
CA PRO A 130 17.55 -2.69 -12.57
C PRO A 130 17.93 -3.63 -11.40
N ALA A 131 19.19 -4.05 -11.27
CA ALA A 131 19.60 -5.03 -10.25
C ALA A 131 19.24 -4.65 -8.80
N ALA A 132 19.16 -3.35 -8.51
CA ALA A 132 18.75 -2.81 -7.21
C ALA A 132 17.34 -3.24 -6.75
N ILE A 133 16.45 -3.65 -7.67
CA ILE A 133 15.09 -4.07 -7.31
C ILE A 133 14.99 -5.53 -6.86
N ARG A 134 16.09 -6.28 -6.83
CA ARG A 134 16.09 -7.71 -6.45
C ARG A 134 15.48 -7.94 -5.06
N SER A 135 15.92 -7.19 -4.05
CA SER A 135 15.42 -7.35 -2.67
C SER A 135 13.92 -7.03 -2.57
N ARG A 136 13.45 -6.03 -3.32
CA ARG A 136 12.02 -5.72 -3.45
C ARG A 136 11.24 -6.89 -4.07
N ARG A 137 11.75 -7.49 -5.15
CA ARG A 137 11.10 -8.65 -5.79
C ARG A 137 11.04 -9.86 -4.86
N GLU A 138 12.10 -10.10 -4.09
CA GLU A 138 12.14 -11.18 -3.10
C GLU A 138 11.11 -10.96 -1.98
N ALA A 139 11.03 -9.73 -1.46
CA ALA A 139 10.04 -9.35 -0.45
C ALA A 139 8.60 -9.52 -0.96
N GLU A 140 8.32 -9.11 -2.19
CA GLU A 140 6.97 -9.24 -2.78
C GLU A 140 6.62 -10.67 -3.14
N ARG A 141 7.59 -11.48 -3.60
CA ARG A 141 7.41 -12.93 -3.75
C ARG A 141 7.06 -13.56 -2.40
N ASP A 142 7.80 -13.23 -1.35
CA ASP A 142 7.60 -13.84 -0.03
C ASP A 142 6.29 -13.36 0.61
N LEU A 143 5.89 -12.11 0.38
CA LEU A 143 4.56 -11.61 0.73
C LEU A 143 3.47 -12.39 -0.01
N PHE A 144 3.60 -12.53 -1.32
CA PHE A 144 2.62 -13.28 -2.14
C PHE A 144 2.53 -14.75 -1.71
N ALA A 145 3.65 -15.44 -1.58
CA ALA A 145 3.69 -16.88 -1.36
C ALA A 145 3.46 -17.29 0.10
N LYS A 146 3.80 -16.43 1.07
CA LYS A 146 3.89 -16.80 2.49
C LYS A 146 3.22 -15.81 3.43
N GLY A 147 2.70 -14.68 2.95
CA GLY A 147 2.12 -13.65 3.80
C GLY A 147 3.14 -12.94 4.70
N ILE A 148 4.42 -12.96 4.33
CA ILE A 148 5.49 -12.31 5.10
C ILE A 148 5.60 -10.85 4.65
N TYR A 149 5.19 -9.93 5.53
CA TYR A 149 5.28 -8.50 5.28
C TYR A 149 6.65 -7.95 5.70
N PRO A 150 7.31 -7.10 4.89
CA PRO A 150 8.48 -6.38 5.33
C PRO A 150 8.10 -5.44 6.47
N THR A 151 8.96 -5.34 7.50
CA THR A 151 8.75 -4.51 8.69
C THR A 151 9.76 -3.34 8.73
N GLY A 152 9.56 -2.39 9.63
CA GLY A 152 10.48 -1.28 9.86
C GLY A 152 9.88 0.11 9.60
N THR A 153 10.73 1.12 9.58
CA THR A 153 10.30 2.52 9.37
C THR A 153 10.20 2.88 7.89
N VAL A 154 9.40 3.90 7.58
CA VAL A 154 9.34 4.49 6.24
C VAL A 154 10.35 5.63 6.17
N PRO A 155 11.35 5.58 5.25
CA PRO A 155 12.31 6.67 5.11
C PRO A 155 11.69 7.86 4.40
N VAL A 156 11.98 9.06 4.90
CA VAL A 156 11.76 10.33 4.21
C VAL A 156 13.11 10.85 3.74
N TRP A 157 13.24 11.15 2.45
CA TRP A 157 14.50 11.55 1.82
C TRP A 157 14.51 13.04 1.49
N ALA A 158 15.70 13.63 1.52
CA ALA A 158 15.91 14.99 1.02
C ALA A 158 16.08 14.99 -0.50
N VAL A 159 15.72 16.11 -1.13
CA VAL A 159 15.91 16.36 -2.57
C VAL A 159 16.49 17.75 -2.83
N ASP A 160 17.45 17.84 -3.73
CA ASP A 160 18.06 19.11 -4.12
C ASP A 160 17.26 19.85 -5.23
N ARG A 161 17.67 21.07 -5.57
CA ARG A 161 17.00 21.87 -6.61
C ARG A 161 17.11 21.28 -8.02
N ASN A 162 18.01 20.34 -8.24
CA ASN A 162 18.19 19.63 -9.51
C ASN A 162 17.37 18.33 -9.56
N GLY A 163 16.60 18.01 -8.51
CA GLY A 163 15.80 16.79 -8.43
C GLY A 163 16.61 15.56 -8.01
N ARG A 164 17.82 15.72 -7.46
CA ARG A 164 18.63 14.59 -6.96
C ARG A 164 18.25 14.27 -5.53
N VAL A 165 17.94 13.00 -5.27
CA VAL A 165 17.61 12.49 -3.93
C VAL A 165 18.89 12.06 -3.20
N ASP A 166 19.03 12.47 -1.94
CA ASP A 166 20.11 11.98 -1.08
C ASP A 166 19.67 10.69 -0.38
N PHE A 167 20.08 9.55 -0.94
CA PHE A 167 19.82 8.22 -0.37
C PHE A 167 20.84 7.79 0.71
N SER A 168 21.84 8.62 1.05
CA SER A 168 22.86 8.26 2.05
C SER A 168 22.27 8.24 3.46
N ARG A 169 21.31 9.12 3.76
CA ARG A 169 20.66 9.21 5.07
C ARG A 169 19.25 9.80 4.94
N PRO A 170 18.21 9.12 5.48
CA PRO A 170 16.88 9.72 5.59
C PRO A 170 16.90 10.94 6.51
N ILE A 171 16.19 12.01 6.14
CA ILE A 171 15.99 13.18 6.99
C ILE A 171 14.99 12.92 8.12
N ARG A 172 14.12 11.92 7.94
CA ARG A 172 13.17 11.42 8.94
C ARG A 172 12.86 9.96 8.67
N ARG A 173 12.48 9.25 9.71
CA ARG A 173 11.93 7.89 9.64
C ARG A 173 10.55 7.90 10.27
N LEU A 174 9.51 7.67 9.47
CA LEU A 174 8.15 7.56 9.98
C LEU A 174 7.97 6.17 10.60
N THR A 175 7.41 6.14 11.80
CA THR A 175 6.87 4.93 12.41
C THR A 175 5.67 4.42 11.62
N GLU A 176 5.28 3.16 11.85
CA GLU A 176 4.06 2.59 11.26
C GLU A 176 2.82 3.42 11.61
N ALA A 177 2.72 3.84 12.88
CA ALA A 177 1.59 4.66 13.35
C ALA A 177 1.52 6.01 12.64
N GLU A 178 2.65 6.71 12.49
CA GLU A 178 2.69 7.99 11.76
C GLU A 178 2.31 7.83 10.29
N ALA A 179 2.85 6.81 9.61
CA ALA A 179 2.53 6.56 8.21
C ALA A 179 1.05 6.20 8.01
N LEU A 180 0.48 5.37 8.89
CA LEU A 180 -0.95 5.03 8.85
C LEU A 180 -1.84 6.24 9.15
N ALA A 181 -1.45 7.11 10.09
CA ALA A 181 -2.16 8.35 10.37
C ALA A 181 -2.17 9.29 9.15
N LEU A 182 -1.07 9.34 8.39
CA LEU A 182 -0.99 10.12 7.15
C LEU A 182 -1.82 9.51 6.00
N LEU A 183 -1.99 8.19 5.96
CA LEU A 183 -2.89 7.49 5.04
C LEU A 183 -4.37 7.68 5.39
N ARG A 184 -4.67 7.94 6.66
CA ARG A 184 -6.03 8.12 7.16
C ARG A 184 -6.11 9.43 7.96
N PRO A 185 -5.96 10.59 7.31
CA PRO A 185 -6.07 11.85 8.03
C PRO A 185 -7.47 11.92 8.64
N SER A 186 -7.54 11.96 9.98
CA SER A 186 -8.77 11.97 10.74
C SER A 186 -9.69 13.09 10.24
N GLY A 187 -10.75 12.72 9.53
CA GLY A 187 -11.71 13.64 8.90
C GLY A 187 -13.05 12.99 8.57
N THR A 188 -13.33 11.80 9.10
CA THR A 188 -14.69 11.25 9.15
C THR A 188 -14.82 10.54 10.49
N PRO A 189 -15.71 10.96 11.40
CA PRO A 189 -16.12 10.12 12.50
C PRO A 189 -16.70 8.87 11.86
N MET A 190 -16.01 7.74 12.00
CA MET A 190 -16.66 6.46 11.79
C MET A 190 -17.78 6.41 12.83
N PRO A 191 -19.06 6.24 12.47
CA PRO A 191 -20.06 5.93 13.48
C PRO A 191 -19.52 4.74 14.28
N PRO A 192 -19.66 4.74 15.62
CA PRO A 192 -19.24 3.58 16.40
C PRO A 192 -19.86 2.34 15.74
N PRO A 193 -19.13 1.21 15.66
CA PRO A 193 -19.71 0.00 15.13
C PRO A 193 -21.05 -0.20 15.83
N THR A 194 -22.13 -0.18 15.06
CA THR A 194 -23.42 -0.62 15.55
C THR A 194 -23.20 -2.08 15.87
N HIS A 195 -22.87 -2.36 17.13
CA HIS A 195 -23.06 -3.69 17.67
C HIS A 195 -24.51 -4.02 17.37
N PRO A 196 -24.83 -5.05 16.56
CA PRO A 196 -26.18 -5.57 16.60
C PRO A 196 -26.44 -5.86 18.07
N ALA A 197 -27.49 -5.25 18.63
CA ALA A 197 -27.92 -5.54 19.99
C ALA A 197 -27.85 -7.05 20.15
N THR A 198 -27.02 -7.50 21.10
CA THR A 198 -26.75 -8.91 21.34
C THR A 198 -28.11 -9.58 21.52
N ALA A 199 -28.54 -10.34 20.53
CA ALA A 199 -29.69 -11.20 20.70
C ALA A 199 -29.36 -12.12 21.88
N PRO A 200 -30.25 -12.23 22.89
CA PRO A 200 -29.95 -13.02 24.07
C PRO A 200 -29.58 -14.44 23.65
N SER A 201 -28.50 -14.94 24.23
CA SER A 201 -28.01 -16.28 23.95
C SER A 201 -29.11 -17.29 24.26
N TRP A 202 -29.12 -18.42 23.56
CA TRP A 202 -30.18 -19.42 23.69
C TRP A 202 -30.35 -19.95 25.14
N TRP A 203 -29.28 -19.93 25.93
CA TRP A 203 -29.32 -20.22 27.37
C TRP A 203 -30.05 -19.14 28.19
N GLN A 204 -29.90 -17.86 27.82
CA GLN A 204 -30.66 -16.75 28.43
C GLN A 204 -32.16 -16.83 28.12
N ARG A 205 -32.55 -17.43 26.98
CA ARG A 205 -33.96 -17.71 26.65
C ARG A 205 -34.53 -18.91 27.41
N LEU A 206 -33.69 -19.90 27.74
CA LEU A 206 -34.08 -21.05 28.56
C LEU A 206 -34.27 -20.68 30.03
N ALA A 207 -33.43 -19.80 30.59
CA ALA A 207 -33.54 -19.37 31.98
C ALA A 207 -34.89 -18.67 32.29
N SER A 208 -35.45 -17.93 31.34
CA SER A 208 -36.77 -17.26 31.48
C SER A 208 -37.98 -18.21 31.43
N LEU A 209 -37.80 -19.48 31.06
CA LEU A 209 -38.87 -20.48 31.06
C LEU A 209 -38.99 -21.23 32.39
N PHE A 210 -37.99 -21.13 33.28
CA PHE A 210 -37.97 -21.82 34.57
C PHE A 210 -38.22 -20.92 35.78
N THR A 211 -38.36 -19.60 35.59
CA THR A 211 -38.72 -18.65 36.66
C THR A 211 -40.22 -18.34 36.73
N GLY A 212 -41.05 -19.08 36.01
CA GLY A 212 -42.51 -18.94 36.00
C GLY A 212 -43.22 -20.08 36.71
N LYS A 213 -42.91 -20.33 37.98
CA LYS A 213 -43.76 -21.11 38.91
C LYS A 213 -43.20 -20.97 40.32
N GLU A 214 -43.84 -20.13 41.13
CA GLU A 214 -44.18 -20.42 42.52
C GLU A 214 -45.02 -19.25 43.12
N THR A 215 -46.26 -19.60 43.52
CA THR A 215 -47.05 -19.06 44.66
C THR A 215 -47.30 -17.55 44.72
N THR A 216 -48.53 -17.02 44.77
CA THR A 216 -49.79 -17.52 45.35
C THR A 216 -50.96 -16.77 44.71
#